data_AF-A0A257KBL8-F1
#
_entry.id   AF-A0A257KBL8-F1
#
_cell.length_a   1.000
_cell.length_b   1.000
_cell.length_c   1.000
_cell.angle_alpha   90.00
_cell.angle_beta   90.00
_cell.angle_gamma   90.00
#
_symmetry.space_group_name_H-M   'P 1'
#
loop_
_entity.id
_entity.type
_entity.pdbx_description
1 polymer ?
#
loop_
_entity_poly.entity_id
_entity_poly.type
_entity_poly.pdbx_seq_one_letter_code
_entity_poly.pdbx_strand_id
1 'polypeptide(L)'
;MTGKDLFDRLISKRDHSGSKADEYAQFLTTLFLHLGTDLFSLLESAEKDSKVLSIKDEILFSHVIIDDYSINDIVFVSSDPI
;
A
#
# COMPACT_ATOMS: atom_id res chain seq x y z
N MET A 1 -13.19 -5.36 -8.59
CA MET A 1 -13.64 -4.63 -7.38
C MET A 1 -13.25 -3.17 -7.56
N THR A 2 -13.97 -2.22 -6.95
CA THR A 2 -13.51 -0.83 -6.96
C THR A 2 -12.32 -0.67 -6.02
N GLY A 3 -11.52 0.38 -6.19
CA GLY A 3 -10.35 0.65 -5.36
C GLY A 3 -10.73 0.89 -3.90
N LYS A 4 -11.92 1.46 -3.65
CA LYS A 4 -12.48 1.57 -2.30
C LYS A 4 -12.80 0.20 -1.70
N ASP A 5 -13.45 -0.68 -2.45
CA ASP A 5 -13.76 -2.04 -1.96
C ASP A 5 -12.47 -2.84 -1.70
N LEU A 6 -11.46 -2.69 -2.56
CA LEU A 6 -10.14 -3.29 -2.38
C LEU A 6 -9.48 -2.79 -1.11
N PHE A 7 -9.49 -1.47 -0.91
CA PHE A 7 -8.96 -0.85 0.31
C PHE A 7 -9.67 -1.37 1.55
N ASP A 8 -11.01 -1.30 1.60
CA ASP A 8 -11.81 -1.77 2.74
C ASP A 8 -11.56 -3.25 3.07
N ARG A 9 -11.44 -4.10 2.04
CA ARG A 9 -11.09 -5.53 2.21
C ARG A 9 -9.70 -5.74 2.79
N LEU A 10 -8.72 -4.95 2.35
CA LEU A 10 -7.32 -5.12 2.74
C LEU A 10 -7.09 -4.56 4.15
N ILE A 11 -7.65 -3.39 4.49
CA ILE A 11 -7.51 -2.82 5.84
C ILE A 11 -8.25 -3.65 6.90
N SER A 12 -9.29 -4.38 6.53
CA SER A 12 -10.00 -5.28 7.47
C SER A 12 -9.12 -6.44 7.96
N LYS A 13 -7.91 -6.60 7.41
CA LYS A 13 -6.90 -7.56 7.87
C LYS A 13 -6.05 -7.03 9.02
N ARG A 14 -6.22 -5.76 9.42
CA ARG A 14 -5.55 -5.19 10.59
C ARG A 14 -6.01 -5.91 11.84
N ASP A 15 -5.10 -6.63 12.48
CA ASP A 15 -5.34 -7.40 13.70
C ASP A 15 -4.25 -7.20 14.76
N HIS A 16 -3.25 -6.36 14.48
CA HIS A 16 -2.10 -6.06 15.34
C HIS A 16 -1.21 -7.28 15.66
N SER A 17 -1.30 -8.35 14.87
CA SER A 17 -0.45 -9.54 15.01
C SER A 17 0.98 -9.34 14.50
N GLY A 18 1.21 -8.36 13.64
CA GLY A 18 2.44 -8.24 12.87
C GLY A 18 2.57 -9.29 11.75
N SER A 19 1.46 -9.92 11.33
CA SER A 19 1.46 -10.75 10.13
C SER A 19 1.66 -9.91 8.87
N LYS A 20 2.08 -10.53 7.76
CA LYS A 20 2.21 -9.82 6.47
C LYS A 20 0.92 -9.08 6.06
N ALA A 21 -0.23 -9.69 6.31
CA ALA A 21 -1.53 -9.08 6.02
C ALA A 21 -1.83 -7.88 6.93
N ASP A 22 -1.47 -7.97 8.20
CA ASP A 22 -1.62 -6.90 9.19
C ASP A 22 -0.68 -5.72 8.91
N GLU A 23 0.58 -6.00 8.59
CA GLU A 23 1.58 -5.01 8.18
C GLU A 23 1.16 -4.31 6.89
N TYR A 24 0.67 -5.06 5.91
CA TYR A 24 0.18 -4.47 4.66
C TYR A 24 -1.08 -3.61 4.89
N ALA A 25 -2.00 -4.03 5.75
CA ALA A 25 -3.15 -3.23 6.15
C ALA A 25 -2.73 -1.91 6.82
N GLN A 26 -1.73 -1.96 7.70
CA GLN A 26 -1.14 -0.76 8.29
C GLN A 26 -0.50 0.14 7.23
N PHE A 27 0.29 -0.42 6.32
CA PHE A 27 0.94 0.31 5.24
C PHE A 27 -0.08 1.03 4.35
N LEU A 28 -1.16 0.37 3.95
CA LEU A 28 -2.23 0.99 3.16
C LEU A 28 -2.92 2.11 3.93
N THR A 29 -3.11 1.95 5.23
CA THR A 29 -3.66 3.01 6.08
C THR A 29 -2.75 4.24 6.08
N THR A 30 -1.44 4.04 6.19
CA THR A 30 -0.45 5.12 6.06
C THR A 30 -0.54 5.79 4.68
N LEU A 31 -0.52 5.02 3.59
CA LEU A 31 -0.62 5.58 2.25
C LEU A 31 -1.91 6.39 2.04
N PHE A 32 -3.03 5.94 2.61
CA PHE A 32 -4.29 6.66 2.50
C PHE A 32 -4.24 8.04 3.20
N LEU A 33 -3.47 8.19 4.28
CA LEU A 33 -3.28 9.47 4.94
C LEU A 33 -2.54 10.49 4.06
N HIS A 34 -1.61 10.04 3.22
CA HIS A 34 -0.83 10.93 2.34
C HIS A 34 -1.46 11.11 0.96
N LEU A 35 -2.00 10.04 0.37
CA LEU A 35 -2.49 10.02 -1.01
C LEU A 35 -4.00 10.21 -1.12
N GLY A 36 -4.73 10.02 -0.02
CA GLY A 36 -6.20 10.05 -0.03
C GLY A 36 -6.79 9.08 -1.05
N THR A 37 -7.77 9.58 -1.82
CA THR A 37 -8.49 8.77 -2.81
C THR A 37 -7.66 8.35 -4.02
N ASP A 38 -6.52 8.99 -4.27
CA ASP A 38 -5.64 8.61 -5.39
C ASP A 38 -5.07 7.19 -5.22
N LEU A 39 -5.01 6.71 -3.96
CA LEU A 39 -4.66 5.34 -3.63
C LEU A 39 -5.59 4.30 -4.31
N PHE A 40 -6.86 4.63 -4.51
CA PHE A 40 -7.84 3.68 -5.06
C PHE A 40 -7.49 3.26 -6.49
N SER A 41 -7.11 4.21 -7.34
CA SER A 41 -6.67 3.94 -8.72
C SER A 41 -5.40 3.09 -8.76
N LEU A 42 -4.50 3.29 -7.80
CA LEU A 42 -3.29 2.48 -7.66
C LEU A 42 -3.62 1.05 -7.25
N LEU A 43 -4.54 0.86 -6.29
CA LEU A 43 -4.99 -0.47 -5.86
C LEU A 43 -5.69 -1.24 -6.98
N GLU A 44 -6.54 -0.58 -7.77
CA GLU A 44 -7.18 -1.20 -8.93
C GLU A 44 -6.15 -1.65 -9.98
N SER A 45 -5.14 -0.81 -10.22
CA SER A 45 -4.06 -1.11 -11.16
C SER A 45 -3.22 -2.30 -10.67
N ALA A 46 -2.87 -2.32 -9.39
CA ALA A 46 -2.11 -3.41 -8.77
C ALA A 46 -2.90 -4.73 -8.81
N GLU A 47 -4.18 -4.72 -8.45
CA GLU A 47 -5.05 -5.90 -8.49
C GLU A 47 -5.15 -6.46 -9.92
N LYS A 48 -5.33 -5.60 -10.92
CA LYS A 48 -5.40 -6.00 -12.33
C LYS A 48 -4.14 -6.73 -12.79
N ASP A 49 -2.99 -6.31 -12.29
CA ASP A 49 -1.69 -6.91 -12.61
C ASP A 49 -1.28 -8.03 -11.63
N SER A 50 -2.15 -8.39 -10.68
CA SER A 50 -1.85 -9.34 -9.60
C SER A 50 -0.58 -8.97 -8.81
N LYS A 51 -0.48 -7.68 -8.48
CA LYS A 51 0.62 -7.05 -7.75
C LYS A 51 0.11 -6.38 -6.48
N VAL A 52 1.05 -5.95 -5.65
CA VAL A 52 0.81 -5.14 -4.46
C VAL A 52 1.58 -3.82 -4.55
N LEU A 53 1.16 -2.85 -3.74
CA LEU A 53 1.85 -1.57 -3.63
C LEU A 53 3.07 -1.72 -2.72
N SER A 54 4.14 -1.02 -3.07
CA SER A 54 5.30 -0.81 -2.19
C SER A 54 5.85 0.59 -2.40
N ILE A 55 6.73 1.05 -1.51
CA ILE A 55 7.52 2.26 -1.69
C ILE A 55 8.80 1.91 -2.46
N LYS A 56 9.32 2.85 -3.27
CA LYS A 56 10.63 2.72 -3.93
C LYS A 56 11.74 2.41 -2.92
N ASP A 57 12.63 1.50 -3.28
CA ASP A 57 13.78 1.11 -2.45
C ASP A 57 14.66 2.31 -2.07
N GLU A 58 14.84 3.27 -3.00
CA GLU A 58 15.60 4.51 -2.78
C GLU A 58 15.09 5.32 -1.58
N ILE A 59 13.79 5.19 -1.27
CA ILE A 59 13.13 5.86 -0.15
C ILE A 59 13.20 4.99 1.10
N LEU A 60 12.90 3.69 0.97
CA LEU A 60 12.90 2.74 2.10
C LEU A 60 14.27 2.62 2.76
N PHE A 61 15.34 2.64 1.96
CA PHE A 61 16.72 2.54 2.44
C PHE A 61 17.44 3.89 2.52
N SER A 62 16.72 4.97 2.26
CA SER A 62 17.25 6.33 2.42
C SER A 62 17.50 6.60 3.91
N HIS A 63 18.55 7.39 4.18
CA HIS A 63 18.83 7.88 5.55
C HIS A 63 18.06 9.18 5.84
N VAL A 64 17.17 9.59 4.93
CA VAL A 64 16.33 10.77 5.03
C VAL A 64 14.96 10.33 5.54
N ILE A 65 14.50 10.99 6.61
CA ILE A 65 13.14 10.83 7.12
C ILE A 65 12.20 11.52 6.13
N ILE A 66 11.22 10.78 5.63
CA ILE A 66 10.18 11.31 4.74
C ILE A 66 8.92 11.54 5.55
N ASP A 67 8.45 12.77 5.56
CA ASP A 67 7.23 13.17 6.25
C ASP A 67 5.97 12.87 5.43
N ASP A 68 6.07 12.92 4.08
CA ASP A 68 4.94 12.69 3.18
C ASP A 68 5.31 11.81 1.97
N TYR A 69 4.43 10.85 1.65
CA TYR A 69 4.53 10.04 0.43
C TYR A 69 3.66 10.61 -0.69
N SER A 70 4.16 10.53 -1.91
CA SER A 70 3.45 10.89 -3.14
C SER A 70 3.21 9.65 -4.03
N ILE A 71 2.34 9.79 -5.02
CA ILE A 71 2.07 8.72 -6.00
C ILE A 71 3.35 8.27 -6.73
N ASN A 72 4.29 9.20 -6.95
CA ASN A 72 5.54 8.92 -7.63
C ASN A 72 6.49 8.03 -6.81
N ASP A 73 6.22 7.86 -5.52
CA ASP A 73 7.02 7.06 -4.60
C ASP A 73 6.55 5.60 -4.56
N ILE A 74 5.39 5.32 -5.19
CA ILE A 74 4.77 4.01 -5.21
C ILE A 74 5.25 3.18 -6.40
N VAL A 75 5.51 1.91 -6.14
CA VAL A 75 5.84 0.89 -7.15
C VAL A 75 4.93 -0.32 -6.99
N PHE A 76 4.73 -1.05 -8.09
CA PHE A 76 3.98 -2.31 -8.08
C PHE A 76 4.95 -3.49 -8.04
N VAL A 77 4.85 -4.31 -7.00
CA VAL A 77 5.71 -5.47 -6.79
C VAL A 77 4.89 -6.76 -6.79
N SER A 78 5.52 -7.87 -7.14
CA SER A 78 4.87 -9.19 -7.08
C SER A 78 4.46 -9.51 -5.65
N SER A 79 3.23 -9.97 -5.45
CA SER A 79 2.79 -10.40 -4.12
C SER A 79 3.53 -11.67 -3.72
N ASP A 80 4.28 -11.64 -2.62
CA ASP A 80 4.38 -12.84 -1.77
C ASP A 80 2.96 -13.20 -1.28
N PRO A 81 2.64 -14.47 -1.00
CA PRO A 81 1.31 -14.82 -0.48
C PRO A 81 1.03 -14.04 0.83
N ILE A 82 0.07 -13.11 0.76
CA ILE A 82 -0.50 -12.34 1.88
C ILE A 82 -1.77 -13.04 2.37
#